data_AF-A0AA51N9A7-F1
#
_entry.id   AF-A0AA51N9A7-F1
#
_cell.length_a   1.000
_cell.length_b   1.000
_cell.length_c   1.000
_cell.angle_alpha   90.00
_cell.angle_beta   90.00
_cell.angle_gamma   90.00
#
_symmetry.space_group_name_H-M   'P 1'
#
loop_
_entity.id
_entity.type
_entity.pdbx_description
1 polymer ?
#
loop_
_entity_poly.entity_id
_entity_poly.type
_entity_poly.pdbx_seq_one_letter_code
_entity_poly.pdbx_strand_id
1 'polypeptide(L)'
;MSEEQKKSDYNEIVNQNKSSNRNIIIIALVVLIAVVVGVKFYLDSEKENEELRENLERTYSDLDSISSQLDQKIAEIETLGGDISELQLIRKNLEAEKEELKQSNNWAANQIQRYRDKVSGYEELLNLQDEKIKKLEAINEQLLSENTDLKTEKNVLNDSISRLKNNREELQDKVELASRLKAENIKVIAINSRGKERADLEYKPRHIEKLRIKFNLAENNVAQPEGKDIILRVINPIGNALFDVATGSGSFMIDGKEMFYTAKQEILFDNTQQELSFIYDRGEEYEEGAYQVELYADDYLIGKEKFIVN
;
A
#
# COMPACT_ATOMS: atom_id res chain seq x y z
N MET A 1 139.17 13.14 19.46
CA MET A 1 137.73 12.85 19.31
C MET A 1 137.08 13.18 20.65
N SER A 2 136.48 14.37 20.76
CA SER A 2 135.88 14.89 21.98
C SER A 2 134.38 14.57 22.05
N GLU A 3 133.86 14.38 23.25
CA GLU A 3 132.53 13.85 23.59
C GLU A 3 131.33 14.72 23.16
N GLU A 4 131.56 15.90 22.57
CA GLU A 4 130.50 16.84 22.13
C GLU A 4 129.83 16.45 20.81
N GLN A 5 130.55 15.83 19.85
CA GLN A 5 129.94 15.43 18.57
C GLN A 5 128.96 14.25 18.70
N LYS A 6 129.12 13.37 19.71
CA LYS A 6 128.17 12.27 19.96
C LYS A 6 126.84 12.73 20.59
N LYS A 7 126.79 13.89 21.26
CA LYS A 7 125.54 14.45 21.82
C LYS A 7 124.70 15.20 20.78
N SER A 8 125.32 15.75 19.73
CA SER A 8 124.62 16.44 18.65
C SER A 8 123.86 15.46 17.75
N ASP A 9 124.51 14.37 17.29
CA ASP A 9 123.85 13.34 16.47
C ASP A 9 122.74 12.60 17.23
N TYR A 10 122.89 12.41 18.55
CA TYR A 10 121.85 11.76 19.36
C TYR A 10 120.60 12.64 19.53
N ASN A 11 120.77 13.97 19.60
CA ASN A 11 119.65 14.91 19.72
C ASN A 11 118.91 15.15 18.40
N GLU A 12 119.57 15.02 17.24
CA GLU A 12 118.91 15.15 15.92
C GLU A 12 118.09 13.90 15.55
N ILE A 13 118.56 12.70 15.92
CA ILE A 13 117.82 11.42 15.76
C ILE A 13 116.62 11.32 16.71
N VAL A 14 116.70 11.91 17.92
CA VAL A 14 115.59 11.94 18.88
C VAL A 14 114.53 12.98 18.50
N ASN A 15 114.90 14.10 17.84
CA ASN A 15 113.93 15.13 17.43
C ASN A 15 113.20 14.80 16.11
N GLN A 16 113.84 14.09 15.17
CA GLN A 16 113.14 13.53 13.98
C GLN A 16 112.16 12.40 14.36
N ASN A 17 112.43 11.61 15.40
CA ASN A 17 111.52 10.57 15.88
C ASN A 17 110.35 11.09 16.72
N LYS A 18 110.48 12.25 17.38
CA LYS A 18 109.43 12.82 18.25
C LYS A 18 108.35 13.59 17.48
N SER A 19 108.68 14.21 16.35
CA SER A 19 107.70 14.83 15.44
C SER A 19 106.95 13.78 14.61
N SER A 20 107.63 12.71 14.17
CA SER A 20 107.02 11.58 13.47
C SER A 20 106.02 10.84 14.36
N ASN A 21 106.38 10.49 15.60
CA ASN A 21 105.48 9.81 16.52
C ASN A 21 104.28 10.67 16.98
N ARG A 22 104.46 11.99 17.16
CA ARG A 22 103.35 12.89 17.49
C ARG A 22 102.36 12.99 16.32
N ASN A 23 102.86 13.07 15.08
CA ASN A 23 102.02 13.10 13.89
C ASN A 23 101.27 11.77 13.69
N ILE A 24 101.93 10.63 13.93
CA ILE A 24 101.30 9.31 13.88
C ILE A 24 100.19 9.16 14.93
N ILE A 25 100.42 9.63 16.17
CA ILE A 25 99.41 9.61 17.24
C ILE A 25 98.21 10.52 16.91
N ILE A 26 98.46 11.70 16.36
CA ILE A 26 97.39 12.62 15.94
C ILE A 26 96.58 12.01 14.78
N ILE A 27 97.24 11.41 13.79
CA ILE A 27 96.57 10.73 12.68
C ILE A 27 95.71 9.56 13.19
N ALA A 28 96.23 8.74 14.11
CA ALA A 28 95.49 7.64 14.72
C ALA A 28 94.24 8.12 15.49
N LEU A 29 94.34 9.24 16.22
CA LEU A 29 93.20 9.85 16.92
C LEU A 29 92.14 10.39 15.96
N VAL A 30 92.54 11.03 14.86
CA VAL A 30 91.61 11.54 13.84
C VAL A 30 90.87 10.39 13.14
N VAL A 31 91.56 9.29 12.82
CA VAL A 31 90.94 8.09 12.26
C VAL A 31 89.96 7.46 13.23
N LEU A 32 90.30 7.38 14.52
CA LEU A 32 89.41 6.83 15.55
C LEU A 32 88.14 7.67 15.75
N ILE A 33 88.26 9.00 15.71
CA ILE A 33 87.11 9.92 15.74
C ILE A 33 86.25 9.75 14.48
N ALA A 34 86.85 9.64 13.30
CA ALA A 34 86.12 9.42 12.04
C ALA A 34 85.34 8.09 12.05
N VAL A 35 85.90 7.02 12.62
CA VAL A 35 85.21 5.74 12.81
C VAL A 35 84.05 5.87 13.79
N VAL A 36 84.22 6.55 14.92
CA VAL A 36 83.14 6.74 15.91
C VAL A 36 82.00 7.60 15.32
N VAL A 37 82.32 8.66 14.59
CA VAL A 37 81.33 9.49 13.89
C VAL A 37 80.63 8.69 12.78
N GLY A 38 81.37 7.89 12.02
CA GLY A 38 80.82 7.01 10.98
C GLY A 38 79.89 5.93 11.56
N VAL A 39 80.26 5.29 12.66
CA VAL A 39 79.44 4.31 13.38
C VAL A 39 78.21 4.97 13.98
N LYS A 40 78.34 6.15 14.60
CA LYS A 40 77.19 6.90 15.13
C LYS A 40 76.22 7.29 14.01
N PHE A 41 76.74 7.81 12.88
CA PHE A 41 75.93 8.16 11.72
C PHE A 41 75.25 6.92 11.12
N TYR A 42 75.93 5.78 11.05
CA TYR A 42 75.36 4.51 10.61
C TYR A 42 74.26 4.01 11.55
N LEU A 43 74.49 4.01 12.87
CA LEU A 43 73.51 3.60 13.87
C LEU A 43 72.29 4.54 13.94
N ASP A 44 72.49 5.85 13.82
CA ASP A 44 71.39 6.82 13.77
C ASP A 44 70.60 6.66 12.44
N SER A 45 71.28 6.43 11.32
CA SER A 45 70.66 6.14 10.02
C SER A 45 69.92 4.80 9.99
N GLU A 46 70.37 3.79 10.74
CA GLU A 46 69.70 2.49 10.82
C GLU A 46 68.43 2.56 11.67
N LYS A 47 68.48 3.29 12.80
CA LYS A 47 67.28 3.59 13.61
C LYS A 47 66.24 4.39 12.85
N GLU A 48 66.63 5.43 12.11
CA GLU A 48 65.71 6.23 11.30
C GLU A 48 65.05 5.36 10.20
N ASN A 49 65.80 4.45 9.57
CA ASN A 49 65.23 3.50 8.60
C ASN A 49 64.30 2.46 9.24
N GLU A 50 64.58 2.03 10.47
CA GLU A 50 63.76 1.06 11.18
C GLU A 50 62.43 1.67 11.64
N GLU A 51 62.44 2.89 12.20
CA GLU A 51 61.22 3.65 12.51
C GLU A 51 60.40 3.91 11.24
N LEU A 52 61.06 4.22 10.12
CA LEU A 52 60.39 4.45 8.84
C LEU A 52 59.70 3.19 8.31
N ARG A 53 60.33 2.02 8.45
CA ARG A 53 59.76 0.72 8.08
C ARG A 53 58.57 0.35 8.97
N GLU A 54 58.71 0.53 10.28
CA GLU A 54 57.60 0.27 11.22
C GLU A 54 56.41 1.18 10.93
N ASN A 55 56.66 2.46 10.67
CA ASN A 55 55.62 3.43 10.31
C ASN A 55 54.91 3.06 9.00
N LEU A 56 55.64 2.50 8.04
CA LEU A 56 55.09 2.02 6.78
C LEU A 56 54.21 0.78 6.96
N GLU A 57 54.69 -0.22 7.70
CA GLU A 57 53.92 -1.44 8.00
C GLU A 57 52.62 -1.12 8.74
N ARG A 58 52.67 -0.21 9.72
CA ARG A 58 51.47 0.28 10.42
C ARG A 58 50.49 0.95 9.46
N THR A 59 50.98 1.88 8.64
CA THR A 59 50.12 2.61 7.67
C THR A 59 49.48 1.65 6.66
N TYR A 60 50.21 0.63 6.21
CA TYR A 60 49.64 -0.42 5.35
C TYR A 60 48.55 -1.22 6.06
N SER A 61 48.78 -1.62 7.31
CA SER A 61 47.81 -2.33 8.13
C SER A 61 46.54 -1.50 8.36
N ASP A 62 46.68 -0.20 8.61
CA ASP A 62 45.55 0.71 8.78
C ASP A 62 44.71 0.81 7.50
N LEU A 63 45.36 1.02 6.34
CA LEU A 63 44.69 1.05 5.04
C LEU A 63 43.99 -0.27 4.71
N ASP A 64 44.60 -1.42 5.05
CA ASP A 64 43.99 -2.74 4.84
C ASP A 64 42.74 -2.94 5.70
N SER A 65 42.81 -2.57 6.98
CA SER A 65 41.65 -2.59 7.88
C SER A 65 40.53 -1.69 7.39
N ILE A 66 40.86 -0.46 6.98
CA ILE A 66 39.92 0.51 6.45
C ILE A 66 39.26 0.00 5.17
N SER A 67 40.01 -0.65 4.28
CA SER A 67 39.45 -1.25 3.05
C SER A 67 38.40 -2.30 3.38
N SER A 68 38.68 -3.18 4.34
CA SER A 68 37.72 -4.18 4.80
C SER A 68 36.47 -3.55 5.44
N GLN A 69 36.63 -2.53 6.28
CA GLN A 69 35.52 -1.82 6.91
C GLN A 69 34.67 -1.06 5.87
N LEU A 70 35.31 -0.47 4.86
CA LEU A 70 34.62 0.22 3.77
C LEU A 70 33.77 -0.76 2.96
N ASP A 71 34.29 -1.96 2.64
CA ASP A 71 33.53 -3.01 1.96
C ASP A 71 32.30 -3.45 2.76
N GLN A 72 32.43 -3.60 4.09
CA GLN A 72 31.31 -3.94 4.96
C GLN A 72 30.22 -2.86 4.93
N LYS A 73 30.61 -1.59 5.07
CA LYS A 73 29.68 -0.45 5.06
C LYS A 73 29.01 -0.28 3.69
N ILE A 74 29.73 -0.53 2.59
CA ILE A 74 29.14 -0.53 1.25
C ILE A 74 28.04 -1.57 1.16
N ALA A 75 28.30 -2.81 1.60
CA ALA A 75 27.31 -3.87 1.58
C ALA A 75 26.08 -3.54 2.44
N GLU A 76 26.29 -2.97 3.63
CA GLU A 76 25.21 -2.56 4.53
C GLU A 76 24.38 -1.40 3.98
N ILE A 77 25.01 -0.39 3.40
CA ILE A 77 24.30 0.71 2.73
C ILE A 77 23.49 0.17 1.54
N GLU A 78 24.03 -0.77 0.77
CA GLU A 78 23.33 -1.39 -0.36
C GLU A 78 22.09 -2.19 0.09
N THR A 79 22.19 -2.99 1.16
CA THR A 79 21.04 -3.74 1.70
C THR A 79 19.97 -2.81 2.25
N LEU A 80 20.36 -1.65 2.79
CA LEU A 80 19.46 -0.59 3.22
C LEU A 80 18.90 0.25 2.06
N GLY A 81 19.30 -0.02 0.82
CA GLY A 81 18.81 0.65 -0.39
C GLY A 81 19.46 2.01 -0.67
N GLY A 82 20.59 2.30 -0.04
CA GLY A 82 21.35 3.53 -0.24
C GLY A 82 22.25 3.48 -1.48
N ASP A 83 22.58 4.67 -2.00
CA ASP A 83 23.55 4.79 -3.11
C ASP A 83 24.99 4.58 -2.60
N ILE A 84 25.70 3.70 -3.31
CA ILE A 84 27.08 3.27 -3.03
C ILE A 84 28.08 3.68 -4.11
N SER A 85 27.65 4.37 -5.17
CA SER A 85 28.47 4.62 -6.37
C SER A 85 29.78 5.36 -6.05
N GLU A 86 29.71 6.37 -5.18
CA GLU A 86 30.88 7.13 -4.73
C GLU A 86 31.80 6.30 -3.84
N LEU A 87 31.25 5.49 -2.95
CA LEU A 87 32.02 4.61 -2.06
C LEU A 87 32.78 3.54 -2.84
N GLN A 88 32.20 3.03 -3.94
CA GLN A 88 32.87 2.10 -4.84
C GLN A 88 34.08 2.75 -5.55
N LEU A 89 33.99 4.02 -5.92
CA LEU A 89 35.12 4.78 -6.50
C LEU A 89 36.21 4.98 -5.44
N ILE A 90 35.84 5.39 -4.23
CA ILE A 90 36.76 5.59 -3.12
C ILE A 90 37.48 4.29 -2.76
N ARG A 91 36.75 3.17 -2.67
CA ARG A 91 37.34 1.84 -2.46
C ARG A 91 38.38 1.50 -3.53
N LYS A 92 38.09 1.77 -4.80
CA LYS A 92 39.03 1.51 -5.89
C LYS A 92 40.30 2.33 -5.75
N ASN A 93 40.19 3.59 -5.35
CA ASN A 93 41.34 4.46 -5.11
C ASN A 93 42.15 3.99 -3.90
N LEU A 94 41.49 3.61 -2.81
CA LEU A 94 42.12 3.06 -1.61
C LEU A 94 42.91 1.79 -1.92
N GLU A 95 42.37 0.88 -2.74
CA GLU A 95 43.08 -0.35 -3.11
C GLU A 95 44.29 -0.08 -4.00
N ALA A 96 44.22 0.91 -4.89
CA ALA A 96 45.37 1.36 -5.67
C ALA A 96 46.46 1.98 -4.79
N GLU A 97 46.07 2.78 -3.79
CA GLU A 97 46.98 3.39 -2.81
C GLU A 97 47.67 2.35 -1.93
N LYS A 98 46.96 1.30 -1.50
CA LYS A 98 47.53 0.15 -0.78
C LYS A 98 48.58 -0.59 -1.61
N GLU A 99 48.27 -0.85 -2.88
CA GLU A 99 49.18 -1.55 -3.77
C GLU A 99 50.44 -0.71 -4.06
N GLU A 100 50.29 0.60 -4.24
CA GLU A 100 51.42 1.52 -4.35
C GLU A 100 52.30 1.48 -3.10
N LEU A 101 51.69 1.50 -1.91
CA LEU A 101 52.40 1.44 -0.62
C LEU A 101 53.22 0.15 -0.45
N LYS A 102 52.72 -0.95 -1.00
CA LYS A 102 53.32 -2.28 -0.92
C LYS A 102 54.47 -2.50 -1.91
N GLN A 103 54.38 -1.90 -3.10
CA GLN A 103 55.34 -2.17 -4.20
C GLN A 103 56.61 -1.33 -4.14
N SER A 104 56.59 -0.15 -3.52
CA SER A 104 57.78 0.69 -3.44
C SER A 104 58.67 0.30 -2.25
N ASN A 105 59.97 0.22 -2.52
CA ASN A 105 61.00 -0.16 -1.53
C ASN A 105 61.78 1.04 -0.98
N ASN A 106 61.56 2.25 -1.52
CA ASN A 106 62.28 3.46 -1.15
C ASN A 106 61.27 4.57 -0.82
N TRP A 107 60.92 4.68 0.46
CA TRP A 107 59.99 5.69 0.94
C TRP A 107 60.73 6.83 1.62
N ALA A 108 60.29 8.05 1.35
CA ALA A 108 60.71 9.22 2.13
C ALA A 108 59.70 9.45 3.26
N ALA A 109 60.16 9.95 4.41
CA ALA A 109 59.31 10.21 5.57
C ALA A 109 58.08 11.11 5.25
N ASN A 110 58.25 12.06 4.32
CA ASN A 110 57.15 12.91 3.86
C ASN A 110 56.06 12.17 3.06
N GLN A 111 56.39 11.07 2.37
CA GLN A 111 55.41 10.25 1.65
C GLN A 111 54.59 9.41 2.64
N ILE A 112 55.25 8.78 3.61
CA ILE A 112 54.55 8.03 4.67
C ILE A 112 53.61 8.96 5.46
N GLN A 113 54.02 10.19 5.74
CA GLN A 113 53.14 11.16 6.39
C GLN A 113 51.89 11.47 5.55
N ARG A 114 52.01 11.61 4.22
CA ARG A 114 50.83 11.83 3.36
C ARG A 114 49.85 10.66 3.40
N TYR A 115 50.34 9.42 3.44
CA TYR A 115 49.48 8.25 3.55
C TYR A 115 48.80 8.17 4.93
N ARG A 116 49.47 8.61 6.00
CA ARG A 116 48.84 8.77 7.32
C ARG A 116 47.73 9.82 7.32
N ASP A 117 47.94 10.94 6.64
CA ASP A 117 46.89 11.96 6.50
C ASP A 117 45.68 11.41 5.71
N LYS A 118 45.92 10.56 4.69
CA LYS A 118 44.85 9.86 3.97
C LYS A 118 44.14 8.83 4.84
N VAL A 119 44.86 8.04 5.64
CA VAL A 119 44.28 7.12 6.64
C VAL A 119 43.30 7.87 7.53
N SER A 120 43.70 9.02 8.09
CA SER A 120 42.82 9.84 8.91
C SER A 120 41.56 10.31 8.17
N GLY A 121 41.68 10.67 6.88
CA GLY A 121 40.53 11.04 6.06
C GLY A 121 39.58 9.87 5.77
N TYR A 122 40.13 8.67 5.56
CA TYR A 122 39.29 7.47 5.39
C TYR A 122 38.61 7.06 6.70
N GLU A 123 39.27 7.18 7.85
CA GLU A 123 38.64 6.96 9.16
C GLU A 123 37.46 7.92 9.38
N GLU A 124 37.61 9.20 9.03
CA GLU A 124 36.52 10.17 9.08
C GLU A 124 35.36 9.77 8.14
N LEU A 125 35.67 9.33 6.92
CA LEU A 125 34.66 8.81 6.00
C LEU A 125 33.91 7.59 6.57
N LEU A 126 34.62 6.63 7.19
CA LEU A 126 34.00 5.45 7.79
C LEU A 126 33.03 5.84 8.92
N ASN A 127 33.40 6.84 9.74
CA ASN A 127 32.53 7.36 10.79
C ASN A 127 31.27 8.03 10.22
N LEU A 128 31.41 8.82 9.14
CA LEU A 128 30.26 9.41 8.44
C LEU A 128 29.34 8.34 7.85
N GLN A 129 29.89 7.24 7.35
CA GLN A 129 29.08 6.12 6.86
C GLN A 129 28.36 5.39 8.00
N ASP A 130 28.94 5.28 9.20
CA ASP A 130 28.21 4.74 10.37
C ASP A 130 26.99 5.58 10.73
N GLU A 131 27.12 6.92 10.70
CA GLU A 131 25.98 7.81 10.92
C GLU A 131 24.92 7.66 9.84
N LYS A 132 25.33 7.52 8.58
CA LYS A 132 24.43 7.29 7.45
C LYS A 132 23.68 5.97 7.57
N ILE A 133 24.38 4.88 7.93
CA ILE A 133 23.80 3.56 8.16
C ILE A 133 22.73 3.64 9.26
N LYS A 134 23.07 4.18 10.43
CA LYS A 134 22.10 4.36 11.54
C LYS A 134 20.85 5.12 11.11
N LYS A 135 21.03 6.14 10.27
CA LYS A 135 19.92 6.94 9.76
C LYS A 135 19.05 6.16 8.77
N LEU A 136 19.67 5.39 7.88
CA LEU A 136 18.97 4.52 6.94
C LEU A 136 18.23 3.39 7.66
N GLU A 137 18.82 2.78 8.68
CA GLU A 137 18.17 1.79 9.54
C GLU A 137 16.92 2.36 10.21
N ALA A 138 17.03 3.54 10.84
CA ALA A 138 15.90 4.20 11.49
C ALA A 138 14.77 4.55 10.50
N ILE A 139 15.12 5.01 9.30
CA ILE A 139 14.14 5.29 8.25
C ILE A 139 13.47 4.00 7.79
N ASN A 140 14.23 2.92 7.56
CA ASN A 140 13.67 1.64 7.14
C ASN A 140 12.76 1.04 8.21
N GLU A 141 13.12 1.11 9.49
CA GLU A 141 12.25 0.68 10.59
C GLU A 141 10.95 1.48 10.62
N GLN A 142 11.03 2.81 10.49
CA GLN A 142 9.85 3.67 10.41
C GLN A 142 8.97 3.31 9.20
N LEU A 143 9.55 3.17 8.01
CA LEU A 143 8.81 2.80 6.79
C LEU A 143 8.16 1.43 6.91
N LEU A 144 8.80 0.46 7.56
CA LEU A 144 8.23 -0.86 7.82
C LEU A 144 7.04 -0.79 8.79
N SER A 145 7.14 0.04 9.84
CA SER A 145 6.03 0.29 10.76
C SER A 145 4.86 0.93 10.03
N GLU A 146 5.09 2.04 9.31
CA GLU A 146 4.06 2.73 8.53
C GLU A 146 3.42 1.81 7.48
N ASN A 147 4.20 0.96 6.81
CA ASN A 147 3.68 0.01 5.83
C ASN A 147 2.76 -1.03 6.48
N THR A 148 3.14 -1.54 7.65
CA THR A 148 2.33 -2.48 8.44
C THR A 148 1.02 -1.85 8.90
N ASP A 149 1.10 -0.61 9.40
CA ASP A 149 -0.07 0.15 9.86
C ASP A 149 -1.03 0.44 8.71
N LEU A 150 -0.52 0.94 7.58
CA LEU A 150 -1.31 1.20 6.36
C LEU A 150 -1.96 -0.07 5.81
N LYS A 151 -1.26 -1.22 5.83
CA LYS A 151 -1.86 -2.51 5.43
C LYS A 151 -2.99 -2.91 6.37
N THR A 152 -2.81 -2.70 7.67
CA THR A 152 -3.83 -3.02 8.69
C THR A 152 -5.06 -2.13 8.51
N GLU A 153 -4.87 -0.81 8.38
CA GLU A 153 -5.95 0.14 8.13
C GLU A 153 -6.70 -0.18 6.84
N LYS A 154 -5.98 -0.49 5.76
CA LYS A 154 -6.58 -0.90 4.48
C LYS A 154 -7.48 -2.13 4.62
N ASN A 155 -7.06 -3.13 5.39
CA ASN A 155 -7.87 -4.33 5.63
C ASN A 155 -9.15 -4.00 6.42
N VAL A 156 -9.04 -3.18 7.47
CA VAL A 156 -10.19 -2.72 8.26
C VAL A 156 -11.18 -1.91 7.42
N LEU A 157 -10.68 -1.04 6.53
CA LEU A 157 -11.52 -0.27 5.61
C LEU A 157 -12.24 -1.18 4.60
N ASN A 158 -11.55 -2.17 4.03
CA ASN A 158 -12.17 -3.12 3.10
C ASN A 158 -13.28 -3.95 3.76
N ASP A 159 -13.06 -4.41 5.01
CA ASP A 159 -14.08 -5.10 5.79
C ASP A 159 -15.29 -4.21 6.06
N SER A 160 -15.04 -2.95 6.40
CA SER A 160 -16.09 -1.95 6.66
C SER A 160 -16.92 -1.66 5.41
N ILE A 161 -16.27 -1.50 4.25
CA ILE A 161 -16.94 -1.32 2.95
C ILE A 161 -17.82 -2.54 2.64
N SER A 162 -17.31 -3.75 2.85
CA SER A 162 -18.06 -4.98 2.58
C SER A 162 -19.29 -5.11 3.48
N ARG A 163 -19.15 -4.79 4.77
CA ARG A 163 -20.29 -4.77 5.72
C ARG A 163 -21.31 -3.71 5.35
N LEU A 164 -20.87 -2.49 5.02
CA LEU A 164 -21.78 -1.41 4.62
C LEU A 164 -22.54 -1.75 3.33
N LYS A 165 -21.88 -2.40 2.37
CA LYS A 165 -22.53 -2.86 1.14
C LYS A 165 -23.60 -3.90 1.46
N ASN A 166 -23.27 -4.95 2.22
CA ASN A 166 -24.24 -6.00 2.58
C ASN A 166 -25.41 -5.42 3.37
N ASN A 167 -25.16 -4.55 4.34
CA ASN A 167 -26.22 -3.90 5.11
C ASN A 167 -27.10 -3.01 4.22
N ARG A 168 -26.51 -2.32 3.24
CA ARG A 168 -27.27 -1.49 2.30
C ARG A 168 -28.16 -2.34 1.41
N GLU A 169 -27.64 -3.44 0.86
CA GLU A 169 -28.42 -4.38 0.04
C GLU A 169 -29.58 -4.98 0.86
N GLU A 170 -29.31 -5.46 2.08
CA GLU A 170 -30.35 -6.00 2.97
C GLU A 170 -31.41 -4.95 3.34
N LEU A 171 -31.00 -3.71 3.63
CA LEU A 171 -31.93 -2.62 3.93
C LEU A 171 -32.73 -2.24 2.69
N GLN A 172 -32.13 -2.24 1.51
CA GLN A 172 -32.82 -1.94 0.25
C GLN A 172 -33.90 -2.99 -0.04
N ASP A 173 -33.60 -4.28 0.12
CA ASP A 173 -34.57 -5.36 -0.06
C ASP A 173 -35.73 -5.26 0.94
N LYS A 174 -35.42 -4.92 2.20
CA LYS A 174 -36.45 -4.70 3.23
C LYS A 174 -37.33 -3.50 2.92
N VAL A 175 -36.73 -2.40 2.46
CA VAL A 175 -37.47 -1.20 2.07
C VAL A 175 -38.37 -1.50 0.86
N GLU A 176 -37.87 -2.18 -0.17
CA GLU A 176 -38.67 -2.57 -1.34
C GLU A 176 -39.86 -3.44 -0.94
N LEU A 177 -39.64 -4.46 -0.09
CA LEU A 177 -40.73 -5.31 0.40
C LEU A 177 -41.75 -4.52 1.23
N ALA A 178 -41.27 -3.66 2.12
CA ALA A 178 -42.11 -2.88 3.01
C ALA A 178 -42.85 -1.73 2.29
N SER A 179 -42.33 -1.22 1.18
CA SER A 179 -42.98 -0.17 0.38
C SER A 179 -44.09 -0.69 -0.52
N ARG A 180 -44.24 -2.02 -0.69
CA ARG A 180 -45.32 -2.59 -1.52
C ARG A 180 -46.69 -2.21 -0.96
N LEU A 181 -47.57 -1.74 -1.82
CA LEU A 181 -48.96 -1.48 -1.46
C LEU A 181 -49.69 -2.81 -1.19
N LYS A 182 -50.71 -2.74 -0.34
CA LYS A 182 -51.55 -3.90 -0.01
C LYS A 182 -53.02 -3.50 -0.10
N ALA A 183 -53.80 -4.28 -0.84
CA ALA A 183 -55.25 -4.14 -0.89
C ALA A 183 -55.89 -5.02 0.20
N GLU A 184 -56.79 -4.43 0.96
CA GLU A 184 -57.54 -5.05 2.04
C GLU A 184 -59.05 -4.88 1.82
N ASN A 185 -59.85 -5.69 2.50
CA ASN A 185 -61.31 -5.63 2.44
C ASN A 185 -61.88 -5.66 1.01
N ILE A 186 -61.28 -6.48 0.14
CA ILE A 186 -61.72 -6.64 -1.23
C ILE A 186 -63.13 -7.24 -1.23
N LYS A 187 -64.07 -6.52 -1.86
CA LYS A 187 -65.47 -6.90 -1.99
C LYS A 187 -65.85 -6.87 -3.45
N VAL A 188 -66.29 -8.02 -3.93
CA VAL A 188 -66.96 -8.14 -5.22
C VAL A 188 -68.43 -7.81 -5.00
N ILE A 189 -68.99 -6.92 -5.83
CA ILE A 189 -70.39 -6.48 -5.74
C ILE A 189 -71.01 -6.57 -7.13
N ALA A 190 -72.03 -7.42 -7.29
CA ALA A 190 -72.81 -7.49 -8.51
C ALA A 190 -73.92 -6.43 -8.50
N ILE A 191 -74.05 -5.68 -9.59
CA ILE A 191 -75.10 -4.69 -9.80
C ILE A 191 -75.95 -5.16 -10.96
N ASN A 192 -77.26 -5.32 -10.77
CA ASN A 192 -78.16 -5.75 -11.84
C ASN A 192 -78.62 -4.57 -12.72
N SER A 193 -79.35 -4.87 -13.80
CA SER A 193 -79.89 -3.86 -14.73
C SER A 193 -80.85 -2.84 -14.10
N ARG A 194 -81.38 -3.12 -12.90
CA ARG A 194 -82.22 -2.19 -12.11
C ARG A 194 -81.41 -1.39 -11.08
N GLY A 195 -80.08 -1.50 -11.08
CA GLY A 195 -79.19 -0.84 -10.13
C GLY A 195 -79.15 -1.47 -8.73
N LYS A 196 -79.77 -2.65 -8.52
CA LYS A 196 -79.72 -3.33 -7.22
C LYS A 196 -78.36 -4.00 -7.03
N GLU A 197 -77.69 -3.62 -5.96
CA GLU A 197 -76.38 -4.14 -5.57
C GLU A 197 -76.50 -5.37 -4.68
N ARG A 198 -75.58 -6.33 -4.85
CA ARG A 198 -75.43 -7.51 -3.99
C ARG A 198 -73.93 -7.72 -3.75
N ALA A 199 -73.54 -7.70 -2.48
CA ALA A 199 -72.20 -8.07 -2.05
C ALA A 199 -72.28 -9.50 -1.50
N ASP A 200 -71.88 -10.45 -2.32
CA ASP A 200 -71.83 -11.88 -2.02
C ASP A 200 -70.58 -12.50 -2.67
N LEU A 201 -70.36 -13.81 -2.50
CA LEU A 201 -69.34 -14.55 -3.24
C LEU A 201 -69.94 -15.47 -4.30
N GLU A 202 -71.27 -15.59 -4.34
CA GLU A 202 -72.01 -16.38 -5.33
C GLU A 202 -73.06 -15.53 -6.04
N TYR A 203 -73.04 -15.54 -7.36
CA TYR A 203 -73.90 -14.73 -8.20
C TYR A 203 -74.57 -15.55 -9.27
N LYS A 204 -75.73 -15.10 -9.74
CA LYS A 204 -76.33 -15.65 -10.96
C LYS A 204 -76.01 -14.70 -12.11
N PRO A 205 -75.81 -15.17 -13.36
CA PRO A 205 -75.51 -14.30 -14.50
C PRO A 205 -76.47 -13.10 -14.61
N ARG A 206 -77.78 -13.32 -14.42
CA ARG A 206 -78.82 -12.27 -14.41
C ARG A 206 -78.68 -11.19 -13.33
N HIS A 207 -77.87 -11.41 -12.30
CA HIS A 207 -77.63 -10.44 -11.23
C HIS A 207 -76.46 -9.51 -11.55
N ILE A 208 -75.66 -9.85 -12.57
CA ILE A 208 -74.44 -9.13 -12.94
C ILE A 208 -74.74 -8.41 -14.25
N GLU A 209 -75.06 -7.12 -14.18
CA GLU A 209 -74.99 -6.18 -15.29
C GLU A 209 -73.67 -5.40 -15.23
N LYS A 210 -73.25 -5.06 -14.01
CA LYS A 210 -71.95 -4.47 -13.72
C LYS A 210 -71.33 -5.20 -12.53
N LEU A 211 -70.00 -5.29 -12.54
CA LEU A 211 -69.21 -5.78 -11.42
C LEU A 211 -68.50 -4.59 -10.79
N ARG A 212 -68.78 -4.33 -9.51
CA ARG A 212 -68.01 -3.35 -8.72
C ARG A 212 -67.05 -4.09 -7.80
N ILE A 213 -65.76 -3.76 -7.91
CA ILE A 213 -64.72 -4.26 -7.01
C ILE A 213 -64.35 -3.12 -6.08
N LYS A 214 -64.68 -3.25 -4.79
CA LYS A 214 -64.42 -2.24 -3.77
C LYS A 214 -63.36 -2.75 -2.79
N PHE A 215 -62.37 -1.94 -2.45
CA PHE A 215 -61.26 -2.34 -1.58
C PHE A 215 -60.61 -1.12 -0.92
N ASN A 216 -59.77 -1.35 0.08
CA ASN A 216 -58.96 -0.33 0.72
C ASN A 216 -57.49 -0.58 0.40
N LEU A 217 -56.75 0.43 -0.01
CA LEU A 217 -55.29 0.41 0.11
C LEU A 217 -54.92 0.62 1.57
N ALA A 218 -54.10 -0.25 2.14
CA ALA A 218 -53.61 -0.12 3.51
C ALA A 218 -52.68 1.09 3.65
N GLU A 219 -52.63 1.66 4.86
CA GLU A 219 -51.64 2.67 5.22
C GLU A 219 -50.22 2.10 5.03
N ASN A 220 -49.33 2.87 4.41
CA ASN A 220 -47.94 2.47 4.23
C ASN A 220 -47.00 3.68 4.30
N ASN A 221 -46.35 3.84 5.45
CA ASN A 221 -45.41 4.93 5.70
C ASN A 221 -44.02 4.72 5.07
N VAL A 222 -43.74 3.54 4.52
CA VAL A 222 -42.47 3.21 3.83
C VAL A 222 -42.59 3.45 2.33
N ALA A 223 -43.79 3.32 1.77
CA ALA A 223 -44.07 3.68 0.40
C ALA A 223 -43.89 5.19 0.16
N GLN A 224 -43.49 5.53 -1.06
CA GLN A 224 -43.34 6.92 -1.48
C GLN A 224 -44.71 7.51 -1.86
N PRO A 225 -45.06 8.71 -1.36
CA PRO A 225 -46.26 9.41 -1.82
C PRO A 225 -46.10 9.88 -3.27
N GLU A 226 -46.82 9.26 -4.19
CA GLU A 226 -46.76 9.58 -5.62
C GLU A 226 -47.99 9.04 -6.38
N GLY A 227 -48.05 9.36 -7.68
CA GLY A 227 -49.05 8.78 -8.58
C GLY A 227 -48.80 7.29 -8.77
N LYS A 228 -49.82 6.46 -8.53
CA LYS A 228 -49.78 5.01 -8.63
C LYS A 228 -50.87 4.51 -9.57
N ASP A 229 -50.50 3.61 -10.46
CA ASP A 229 -51.45 2.87 -11.27
C ASP A 229 -51.93 1.64 -10.50
N ILE A 230 -53.24 1.58 -10.24
CA ILE A 230 -53.90 0.38 -9.73
C ILE A 230 -54.52 -0.35 -10.90
N ILE A 231 -54.14 -1.60 -11.07
CA ILE A 231 -54.57 -2.46 -12.18
C ILE A 231 -55.49 -3.55 -11.63
N LEU A 232 -56.68 -3.67 -12.21
CA LEU A 232 -57.64 -4.73 -11.92
C LEU A 232 -57.60 -5.78 -13.05
N ARG A 233 -57.47 -7.05 -12.66
CA ARG A 233 -57.70 -8.19 -13.54
C ARG A 233 -58.84 -9.03 -12.97
N VAL A 234 -59.87 -9.27 -13.77
CA VAL A 234 -60.92 -10.24 -13.47
C VAL A 234 -60.68 -11.45 -14.36
N ILE A 235 -60.27 -12.57 -13.78
CA ILE A 235 -59.92 -13.79 -14.49
C ILE A 235 -61.15 -14.69 -14.52
N ASN A 236 -61.52 -15.14 -15.72
CA ASN A 236 -62.63 -16.06 -15.96
C ASN A 236 -62.27 -17.52 -15.60
N PRO A 237 -63.25 -18.44 -15.58
CA PRO A 237 -63.02 -19.85 -15.19
C PRO A 237 -62.02 -20.60 -16.07
N ILE A 238 -61.78 -20.12 -17.30
CA ILE A 238 -60.85 -20.71 -18.27
C ILE A 238 -59.43 -20.11 -18.11
N GLY A 239 -59.26 -19.09 -17.28
CA GLY A 239 -57.95 -18.50 -16.94
C GLY A 239 -57.59 -17.23 -17.73
N ASN A 240 -58.51 -16.69 -18.53
CA ASN A 240 -58.30 -15.45 -19.29
C ASN A 240 -58.80 -14.23 -18.50
N ALA A 241 -58.07 -13.12 -18.58
CA ALA A 241 -58.57 -11.85 -18.07
C ALA A 241 -59.74 -11.36 -18.94
N LEU A 242 -60.81 -10.88 -18.31
CA LEU A 242 -61.87 -10.16 -19.00
C LEU A 242 -61.24 -8.93 -19.65
N PHE A 243 -61.48 -8.78 -20.95
CA PHE A 243 -60.82 -7.81 -21.79
C PHE A 243 -61.81 -7.19 -22.75
N ASP A 244 -62.04 -5.89 -22.59
CA ASP A 244 -62.80 -5.06 -23.51
C ASP A 244 -62.18 -3.66 -23.57
N VAL A 245 -61.57 -3.33 -24.71
CA VAL A 245 -60.90 -2.03 -24.95
C VAL A 245 -61.89 -0.87 -24.80
N ALA A 246 -63.18 -1.06 -25.12
CA ALA A 246 -64.18 -0.02 -25.00
C ALA A 246 -64.48 0.36 -23.53
N THR A 247 -64.15 -0.51 -22.58
CA THR A 247 -64.39 -0.32 -21.14
C THR A 247 -63.11 -0.05 -20.35
N GLY A 248 -61.98 0.16 -21.05
CA GLY A 248 -60.72 0.55 -20.43
C GLY A 248 -59.77 -0.60 -20.12
N SER A 249 -59.93 -1.76 -20.76
CA SER A 249 -58.92 -2.84 -20.74
C SER A 249 -57.68 -2.50 -21.57
N GLY A 250 -56.56 -3.13 -21.23
CA GLY A 250 -55.28 -2.94 -21.91
C GLY A 250 -54.26 -4.01 -21.52
N SER A 251 -52.98 -3.74 -21.76
CA SER A 251 -51.88 -4.61 -21.31
C SER A 251 -50.90 -3.88 -20.41
N PHE A 252 -50.20 -4.64 -19.57
CA PHE A 252 -49.13 -4.19 -18.70
C PHE A 252 -48.04 -5.26 -18.63
N MET A 253 -46.83 -4.86 -18.23
CA MET A 253 -45.72 -5.78 -18.05
C MET A 253 -45.63 -6.21 -16.60
N ILE A 254 -45.45 -7.51 -16.36
CA ILE A 254 -45.15 -8.05 -15.03
C ILE A 254 -44.14 -9.18 -15.16
N ASP A 255 -43.07 -9.13 -14.37
CA ASP A 255 -41.93 -10.06 -14.48
C ASP A 255 -41.40 -10.22 -15.93
N GLY A 256 -41.42 -9.14 -16.71
CA GLY A 256 -41.01 -9.14 -18.12
C GLY A 256 -41.98 -9.83 -19.10
N LYS A 257 -43.20 -10.15 -18.65
CA LYS A 257 -44.25 -10.74 -19.49
C LYS A 257 -45.39 -9.74 -19.68
N GLU A 258 -45.87 -9.64 -20.91
CA GLU A 258 -47.06 -8.86 -21.22
C GLU A 258 -48.31 -9.62 -20.76
N MET A 259 -49.14 -8.96 -19.95
CA MET A 259 -50.38 -9.49 -19.41
C MET A 259 -51.52 -8.51 -19.68
N PHE A 260 -52.73 -9.03 -19.88
CA PHE A 260 -53.92 -8.21 -20.07
C PHE A 260 -54.60 -7.88 -18.73
N TYR A 261 -55.12 -6.66 -18.65
CA TYR A 261 -55.92 -6.18 -17.53
C TYR A 261 -57.32 -5.78 -17.95
N THR A 262 -58.25 -5.84 -17.00
CA THR A 262 -59.67 -5.54 -17.18
C THR A 262 -59.94 -4.04 -17.04
N ALA A 263 -59.37 -3.40 -16.02
CA ALA A 263 -59.44 -1.95 -15.84
C ALA A 263 -58.16 -1.41 -15.16
N LYS A 264 -57.86 -0.12 -15.39
CA LYS A 264 -56.77 0.61 -14.72
C LYS A 264 -57.28 1.92 -14.13
N GLN A 265 -56.81 2.28 -12.95
CA GLN A 265 -57.09 3.57 -12.31
C GLN A 265 -55.80 4.16 -11.74
N GLU A 266 -55.52 5.41 -12.08
CA GLU A 266 -54.42 6.18 -11.48
C GLU A 266 -54.93 6.88 -10.20
N ILE A 267 -54.14 6.82 -9.13
CA ILE A 267 -54.42 7.46 -7.84
C ILE A 267 -53.19 8.18 -7.31
N LEU A 268 -53.39 9.24 -6.53
CA LEU A 268 -52.31 9.83 -5.74
C LEU A 268 -52.28 9.15 -4.37
N PHE A 269 -51.32 8.25 -4.17
CA PHE A 269 -51.14 7.60 -2.88
C PHE A 269 -50.44 8.56 -1.91
N ASP A 270 -51.03 8.75 -0.73
CA ASP A 270 -50.57 9.73 0.27
C ASP A 270 -50.14 9.08 1.59
N ASN A 271 -49.82 7.78 1.52
CA ASN A 271 -49.47 6.90 2.65
C ASN A 271 -50.62 6.55 3.59
N THR A 272 -51.81 7.14 3.41
CA THR A 272 -52.97 6.85 4.26
C THR A 272 -53.81 5.68 3.72
N GLN A 273 -54.77 5.21 4.53
CA GLN A 273 -55.75 4.24 4.06
C GLN A 273 -56.73 4.91 3.07
N GLN A 274 -56.76 4.43 1.84
CA GLN A 274 -57.62 4.98 0.76
C GLN A 274 -58.61 3.93 0.27
N GLU A 275 -59.90 4.28 0.25
CA GLU A 275 -60.96 3.42 -0.31
C GLU A 275 -61.08 3.64 -1.82
N LEU A 276 -60.95 2.57 -2.59
CA LEU A 276 -61.01 2.58 -4.06
C LEU A 276 -62.10 1.64 -4.57
N SER A 277 -62.59 1.92 -5.78
CA SER A 277 -63.52 1.02 -6.45
C SER A 277 -63.41 1.07 -7.96
N PHE A 278 -63.35 -0.11 -8.57
CA PHE A 278 -63.56 -0.28 -10.01
C PHE A 278 -65.02 -0.62 -10.29
N ILE A 279 -65.55 -0.15 -11.41
CA ILE A 279 -66.82 -0.59 -11.97
C ILE A 279 -66.53 -1.08 -13.38
N TYR A 280 -66.82 -2.35 -13.64
CA TYR A 280 -66.67 -2.98 -14.94
C TYR A 280 -68.04 -3.39 -15.45
N ASP A 281 -68.38 -2.95 -16.66
CA ASP A 281 -69.63 -3.32 -17.32
C ASP A 281 -69.49 -4.74 -17.88
N ARG A 282 -70.56 -5.53 -17.76
CA ARG A 282 -70.54 -6.97 -18.07
C ARG A 282 -70.00 -7.29 -19.46
N GLY A 283 -70.23 -6.43 -20.46
CA GLY A 283 -69.86 -6.71 -21.84
C GLY A 283 -70.60 -7.96 -22.32
N GLU A 284 -69.89 -9.10 -22.36
CA GLU A 284 -70.44 -10.43 -22.64
C GLU A 284 -71.04 -11.10 -21.40
N GLU A 285 -71.91 -12.09 -21.59
CA GLU A 285 -72.52 -12.80 -20.45
C GLU A 285 -71.46 -13.59 -19.66
N TYR A 286 -71.46 -13.44 -18.33
CA TYR A 286 -70.58 -14.22 -17.46
C TYR A 286 -70.96 -15.70 -17.54
N GLU A 287 -70.00 -16.53 -17.92
CA GLU A 287 -70.12 -17.99 -17.87
C GLU A 287 -70.24 -18.48 -16.42
N GLU A 288 -70.87 -19.64 -16.24
CA GLU A 288 -70.87 -20.29 -14.93
C GLU A 288 -69.47 -20.79 -14.57
N GLY A 289 -69.04 -20.55 -13.33
CA GLY A 289 -67.75 -21.00 -12.82
C GLY A 289 -67.10 -20.04 -11.82
N ALA A 290 -65.88 -20.40 -11.42
CA ALA A 290 -65.09 -19.62 -10.48
C ALA A 290 -64.27 -18.53 -11.18
N TYR A 291 -64.47 -17.29 -10.74
CA TYR A 291 -63.72 -16.13 -11.18
C TYR A 291 -62.72 -15.70 -10.10
N GLN A 292 -61.62 -15.07 -10.51
CA GLN A 292 -60.61 -14.52 -9.62
C GLN A 292 -60.38 -13.04 -9.92
N VAL A 293 -60.53 -12.21 -8.89
CA VAL A 293 -60.15 -10.80 -8.91
C VAL A 293 -58.71 -10.69 -8.43
N GLU A 294 -57.88 -9.98 -9.19
CA GLU A 294 -56.51 -9.64 -8.84
C GLU A 294 -56.31 -8.14 -8.96
N LEU A 295 -55.67 -7.55 -7.95
CA LEU A 295 -55.29 -6.15 -7.92
C LEU A 295 -53.76 -6.06 -7.95
N TYR A 296 -53.24 -5.19 -8.81
CA TYR A 296 -51.80 -4.95 -8.96
C TYR A 296 -51.47 -3.47 -8.77
N ALA A 297 -50.29 -3.20 -8.24
CA ALA A 297 -49.65 -1.89 -8.21
C ALA A 297 -48.12 -2.09 -8.16
N ASP A 298 -47.37 -1.18 -8.77
CA ASP A 298 -45.91 -1.24 -8.86
C ASP A 298 -45.38 -2.61 -9.35
N ASP A 299 -46.06 -3.22 -10.33
CA ASP A 299 -45.74 -4.54 -10.88
C ASP A 299 -45.84 -5.72 -9.87
N TYR A 300 -46.51 -5.54 -8.73
CA TYR A 300 -46.78 -6.60 -7.75
C TYR A 300 -48.27 -6.84 -7.56
N LEU A 301 -48.62 -8.09 -7.25
CA LEU A 301 -49.98 -8.45 -6.80
C LEU A 301 -50.19 -7.91 -5.38
N ILE A 302 -51.11 -6.95 -5.22
CA ILE A 302 -51.39 -6.29 -3.94
C ILE A 302 -52.60 -6.90 -3.23
N GLY A 303 -53.43 -7.67 -3.93
CA GLY A 303 -54.55 -8.40 -3.33
C GLY A 303 -55.32 -9.24 -4.33
N LYS A 304 -56.07 -10.23 -3.82
CA LYS A 304 -56.91 -11.10 -4.64
C LYS A 304 -58.15 -11.56 -3.89
N GLU A 305 -59.22 -11.83 -4.62
CA GLU A 305 -60.47 -12.38 -4.08
C GLU A 305 -61.13 -13.30 -5.12
N LYS A 306 -61.93 -14.27 -4.68
CA LYS A 306 -62.64 -15.19 -5.58
C LYS A 306 -64.14 -15.03 -5.47
N PHE A 307 -64.85 -15.22 -6.57
CA PHE A 307 -66.30 -15.32 -6.58
C PHE A 307 -66.76 -16.37 -7.60
N ILE A 308 -67.98 -16.84 -7.46
CA ILE A 308 -68.57 -17.89 -8.29
C ILE A 308 -69.80 -17.33 -9.01
N VAL A 309 -69.95 -17.69 -10.27
CA VAL A 309 -71.16 -17.48 -11.07
C VAL A 309 -71.85 -18.83 -11.25
N ASN A 310 -73.12 -18.92 -10.84
CA ASN A 310 -73.98 -20.11 -10.75
C ASN A 310 -75.31 -19.95 -11.50
#